data_AF-A0A150RBX5-F1
#
_entry.id   AF-A0A150RBX5-F1
#
_cell.length_a   1.000
_cell.length_b   1.000
_cell.length_c   1.000
_cell.angle_alpha   90.00
_cell.angle_beta   90.00
_cell.angle_gamma   90.00
#
_symmetry.space_group_name_H-M   'P 1'
#
loop_
_entity.id
_entity.type
_entity.pdbx_description
1 polymer ?
#
loop_
_entity_poly.entity_id
_entity_poly.type
_entity_poly.pdbx_seq_one_letter_code
_entity_poly.pdbx_strand_id
1 'polypeptide(L)'
;MPCYSAASSTADVGACRRGVATCSDDGSELGACIGEVTPAPETCIDPADEDCDGQANEEGPGCICVPGAAASCYTGTPGTAGVGICKGGTAICNGQGTGYGPCIGEVRPTEDDCHTEADENCDGVNASCGGAEHRGSKGVGTDLPQRATGIAIDADLGGGALSPAGAVDASVAKSSP
;
A
#
# COMPACT_ATOMS: atom_id res chain seq x y z
N MET A 1 -11.87 52.18 8.50
CA MET A 1 -11.02 51.53 9.53
C MET A 1 -10.99 50.04 9.25
N PRO A 2 -9.84 49.33 9.44
CA PRO A 2 -9.82 47.87 9.35
C PRO A 2 -10.83 47.27 10.33
N CYS A 3 -11.57 46.27 9.88
CA CYS A 3 -12.59 45.59 10.68
C CYS A 3 -12.55 44.10 10.37
N TYR A 4 -13.06 43.32 11.31
CA TYR A 4 -13.23 41.88 11.17
C TYR A 4 -14.29 41.42 12.14
N SER A 5 -15.33 40.74 11.66
CA SER A 5 -16.49 40.36 12.45
C SER A 5 -16.37 38.99 13.12
N ALA A 6 -15.40 38.16 12.70
CA ALA A 6 -15.11 36.85 13.28
C ALA A 6 -14.02 36.92 14.38
N ALA A 7 -13.65 35.75 14.92
CA ALA A 7 -12.62 35.63 15.95
C ALA A 7 -11.29 36.21 15.44
N SER A 8 -10.68 37.14 16.19
CA SER A 8 -9.47 37.84 15.74
C SER A 8 -8.27 36.93 15.46
N SER A 9 -8.27 35.70 15.99
CA SER A 9 -7.26 34.67 15.71
C SER A 9 -7.30 34.13 14.30
N THR A 10 -8.42 34.23 13.60
CA THR A 10 -8.57 33.78 12.20
C THR A 10 -8.35 34.90 11.19
N ALA A 11 -8.14 36.13 11.66
CA ALA A 11 -7.92 37.27 10.78
C ALA A 11 -6.56 37.14 10.06
N ASP A 12 -6.58 37.23 8.73
CA ASP A 12 -5.40 37.14 7.87
C ASP A 12 -4.71 35.76 7.91
N VAL A 13 -5.47 34.71 8.23
CA VAL A 13 -5.10 33.30 8.12
C VAL A 13 -5.82 32.70 6.92
N GLY A 14 -5.13 31.92 6.09
CA GLY A 14 -5.76 31.26 4.95
C GLY A 14 -6.43 32.22 3.96
N ALA A 15 -7.68 31.92 3.63
CA ALA A 15 -8.56 32.75 2.81
C ALA A 15 -9.13 33.97 3.56
N CYS A 16 -9.10 33.96 4.90
CA CYS A 16 -9.69 35.01 5.71
C CYS A 16 -8.90 36.31 5.64
N ARG A 17 -9.64 37.42 5.57
CA ARG A 17 -9.04 38.76 5.54
C ARG A 17 -9.95 39.80 6.17
N ARG A 18 -9.31 40.83 6.70
CA ARG A 18 -10.00 42.01 7.23
C ARG A 18 -10.65 42.84 6.12
N GLY A 19 -11.82 43.39 6.44
CA GLY A 19 -12.51 44.35 5.59
C GLY A 19 -12.22 45.80 6.00
N VAL A 20 -12.95 46.72 5.40
CA VAL A 20 -12.95 48.14 5.76
C VAL A 20 -14.36 48.58 6.12
N ALA A 21 -14.50 49.13 7.31
CA ALA A 21 -15.73 49.78 7.77
C ALA A 21 -15.60 51.29 7.64
N THR A 22 -16.68 51.95 7.24
CA THR A 22 -16.82 53.40 7.19
C THR A 22 -17.64 53.89 8.37
N CYS A 23 -17.32 55.06 8.91
CA CYS A 23 -18.16 55.69 9.93
C CYS A 23 -19.46 56.24 9.31
N SER A 24 -20.51 56.31 10.11
CA SER A 24 -21.68 57.14 9.82
C SER A 24 -21.28 58.62 9.68
N ASP A 25 -22.10 59.42 9.00
CA ASP A 25 -21.81 60.84 8.73
C ASP A 25 -21.64 61.68 10.00
N ASP A 26 -22.24 61.27 11.11
CA ASP A 26 -22.12 61.88 12.44
C ASP A 26 -21.01 61.25 13.31
N GLY A 27 -20.32 60.23 12.81
CA GLY A 27 -19.21 59.54 13.47
C GLY A 27 -19.58 58.70 14.69
N SER A 28 -20.88 58.49 14.93
CA SER A 28 -21.38 57.78 16.12
C SER A 28 -21.35 56.25 15.97
N GLU A 29 -21.39 55.74 14.74
CA GLU A 29 -21.48 54.31 14.45
C GLU A 29 -20.50 53.87 13.34
N LEU A 30 -20.02 52.63 13.43
CA LEU A 30 -19.31 51.96 12.35
C LEU A 30 -20.32 51.19 11.49
N GLY A 31 -20.29 51.42 10.18
CA GLY A 31 -21.06 50.66 9.21
C GLY A 31 -20.57 49.21 9.08
N ALA A 32 -21.20 48.47 8.16
CA ALA A 32 -20.83 47.08 7.87
C ALA A 32 -19.34 46.95 7.47
N CYS A 33 -18.73 45.83 7.82
CA CYS A 33 -17.36 45.54 7.44
C CYS A 33 -17.31 45.06 5.99
N ILE A 34 -16.98 45.96 5.06
CA ILE A 34 -17.03 45.65 3.63
C ILE A 34 -15.74 44.95 3.20
N GLY A 35 -15.88 43.84 2.48
CA GLY A 35 -14.77 43.11 1.86
C GLY A 35 -14.04 42.12 2.76
N GLU A 36 -14.52 41.92 4.00
CA GLU A 36 -14.02 40.85 4.86
C GLU A 36 -14.35 39.48 4.28
N VAL A 37 -13.48 38.51 4.57
CA VAL A 37 -13.72 37.08 4.36
C VAL A 37 -13.55 36.44 5.72
N THR A 38 -14.64 35.88 6.24
CA THR A 38 -14.70 35.22 7.55
C THR A 38 -14.64 33.71 7.38
N PRO A 39 -14.30 32.95 8.44
CA PRO A 39 -14.25 31.50 8.40
C PRO A 39 -15.52 30.87 7.83
N ALA A 40 -15.34 29.93 6.92
CA ALA A 40 -16.37 29.08 6.37
C ALA A 40 -15.92 27.61 6.51
N PRO A 41 -16.84 26.63 6.56
CA PRO A 41 -16.44 25.23 6.60
C PRO A 41 -15.60 24.86 5.38
N GLU A 42 -14.54 24.11 5.64
CA GLU A 42 -13.60 23.58 4.65
C GLU A 42 -14.26 22.66 3.63
N THR A 43 -13.68 22.68 2.43
CA THR A 43 -14.00 21.72 1.38
C THR A 43 -12.72 21.20 0.75
N CYS A 44 -12.60 19.89 0.57
CA CYS A 44 -11.43 19.31 -0.11
C CYS A 44 -11.46 19.46 -1.64
N ILE A 45 -11.87 20.64 -2.11
CA ILE A 45 -12.05 20.98 -3.52
C ILE A 45 -11.20 22.22 -3.86
N ASP A 46 -11.13 23.20 -2.96
CA ASP A 46 -10.30 24.39 -3.10
C ASP A 46 -9.06 24.24 -2.21
N PRO A 47 -7.84 24.52 -2.71
CA PRO A 47 -6.62 24.46 -1.91
C PRO A 47 -6.48 25.55 -0.82
N ALA A 48 -7.47 26.44 -0.67
CA ALA A 48 -7.46 27.48 0.35
C ALA A 48 -7.83 26.92 1.74
N ASP A 49 -7.42 27.67 2.77
CA ASP A 49 -7.80 27.47 4.16
C ASP A 49 -9.01 28.38 4.42
N GLU A 50 -10.21 27.83 4.22
CA GLU A 50 -11.52 28.46 4.32
C GLU A 50 -11.98 28.71 5.75
N ASP A 51 -11.64 27.82 6.69
CA ASP A 51 -12.03 27.97 8.10
C ASP A 51 -11.01 28.77 8.92
N CYS A 52 -9.86 29.03 8.30
CA CYS A 52 -8.81 29.93 8.74
C CYS A 52 -8.18 29.45 10.05
N ASP A 53 -8.02 28.13 10.18
CA ASP A 53 -7.39 27.46 11.31
C ASP A 53 -5.87 27.23 11.10
N GLY A 54 -5.38 27.48 9.88
CA GLY A 54 -3.98 27.34 9.48
C GLY A 54 -3.66 26.04 8.72
N GLN A 55 -4.65 25.19 8.48
CA GLN A 55 -4.60 24.06 7.57
C GLN A 55 -5.66 24.24 6.49
N ALA A 56 -5.42 23.64 5.33
CA ALA A 56 -6.39 23.63 4.24
C ALA A 56 -6.73 22.17 3.96
N ASN A 57 -7.96 21.88 3.55
CA ASN A 57 -8.41 20.56 3.09
C ASN A 57 -8.21 19.43 4.14
N GLU A 58 -8.28 19.76 5.43
CA GLU A 58 -8.13 18.88 6.58
C GLU A 58 -9.45 18.21 6.99
N GLU A 59 -10.58 18.86 6.76
CA GLU A 59 -11.91 18.35 7.04
C GLU A 59 -13.01 18.88 6.12
N GLY A 60 -14.20 18.29 6.26
CA GLY A 60 -15.37 18.67 5.47
C GLY A 60 -15.65 17.76 4.27
N PRO A 61 -16.62 18.16 3.41
CA PRO A 61 -17.08 17.34 2.31
C PRO A 61 -15.99 17.10 1.26
N GLY A 62 -15.78 15.82 0.91
CA GLY A 62 -14.78 15.42 -0.10
C GLY A 62 -13.40 15.07 0.48
N CYS A 63 -13.18 15.35 1.76
CA CYS A 63 -11.95 15.01 2.44
C CYS A 63 -11.88 13.51 2.76
N ILE A 64 -10.79 12.88 2.33
CA ILE A 64 -10.49 11.47 2.62
C ILE A 64 -9.48 11.36 3.76
N CYS A 65 -8.54 12.29 3.83
CA CYS A 65 -7.47 12.32 4.83
C CYS A 65 -6.94 13.74 5.02
N VAL A 66 -6.29 13.99 6.16
CA VAL A 66 -5.62 15.28 6.40
C VAL A 66 -4.35 15.35 5.55
N PRO A 67 -4.08 16.46 4.84
CA PRO A 67 -2.89 16.61 4.00
C PRO A 67 -1.59 16.26 4.73
N GLY A 68 -0.78 15.40 4.12
CA GLY A 68 0.48 14.94 4.71
C GLY A 68 0.33 13.91 5.84
N ALA A 69 -0.89 13.54 6.24
CA ALA A 69 -1.09 12.48 7.23
C ALA A 69 -0.55 11.13 6.74
N ALA A 70 0.08 10.39 7.64
CA ALA A 70 0.59 9.06 7.38
C ALA A 70 -0.41 7.99 7.86
N ALA A 71 -0.67 7.00 7.02
CA ALA A 71 -1.51 5.85 7.35
C ALA A 71 -0.79 4.53 7.02
N SER A 72 -1.01 3.51 7.86
CA SER A 72 -0.58 2.15 7.55
C SER A 72 -1.36 1.62 6.35
N CYS A 73 -0.69 0.93 5.44
CA CYS A 73 -1.30 0.38 4.24
C CYS A 73 -0.71 -1.00 3.92
N TYR A 74 -1.46 -1.78 3.14
CA TYR A 74 -0.99 -3.01 2.54
C TYR A 74 -1.83 -3.29 1.29
N THR A 75 -1.18 -3.43 0.14
CA THR A 75 -1.84 -3.65 -1.16
C THR A 75 -1.68 -5.07 -1.67
N GLY A 76 -1.03 -5.95 -0.90
CA GLY A 76 -0.95 -7.38 -1.17
C GLY A 76 -2.30 -8.09 -0.99
N THR A 77 -2.35 -9.37 -1.35
CA THR A 77 -3.56 -10.20 -1.22
C THR A 77 -4.02 -10.27 0.25
N PRO A 78 -5.33 -10.19 0.54
CA PRO A 78 -5.83 -10.31 1.91
C PRO A 78 -5.36 -11.61 2.59
N GLY A 79 -4.91 -11.50 3.83
CA GLY A 79 -4.41 -12.65 4.62
C GLY A 79 -2.90 -12.89 4.54
N THR A 80 -2.16 -12.21 3.66
CA THR A 80 -0.70 -12.35 3.54
C THR A 80 0.09 -11.30 4.33
N ALA A 81 -0.59 -10.26 4.84
CA ALA A 81 0.07 -9.20 5.61
C ALA A 81 0.69 -9.76 6.90
N GLY A 82 2.01 -9.61 7.06
CA GLY A 82 2.73 -10.10 8.23
C GLY A 82 3.03 -11.59 8.22
N VAL A 83 2.80 -12.27 7.09
CA VAL A 83 3.16 -13.67 6.87
C VAL A 83 4.49 -13.71 6.11
N GLY A 84 5.41 -14.58 6.52
CA GLY A 84 6.72 -14.67 5.89
C GLY A 84 7.48 -13.33 5.90
N ILE A 85 7.93 -12.90 4.73
CA ILE A 85 8.57 -11.59 4.56
C ILE A 85 7.58 -10.46 4.26
N CYS A 86 6.32 -10.78 3.97
CA CYS A 86 5.32 -9.78 3.59
C CYS A 86 4.98 -8.87 4.76
N LYS A 87 4.94 -7.58 4.49
CA LYS A 87 4.63 -6.56 5.50
C LYS A 87 3.93 -5.36 4.90
N GLY A 88 3.14 -4.71 5.73
CA GLY A 88 2.55 -3.41 5.45
C GLY A 88 3.61 -2.32 5.27
N GLY A 89 3.20 -1.26 4.58
CA GLY A 89 3.96 -0.03 4.42
C GLY A 89 3.25 1.16 5.04
N THR A 90 3.65 2.35 4.60
CA THR A 90 3.03 3.62 4.97
C THR A 90 2.68 4.40 3.71
N ALA A 91 1.45 4.89 3.63
CA ALA A 91 1.00 5.79 2.60
C ALA A 91 0.82 7.19 3.20
N ILE A 92 1.13 8.21 2.41
CA ILE A 92 1.01 9.62 2.82
C ILE A 92 -0.15 10.26 2.06
N CYS A 93 -1.01 10.99 2.77
CA CYS A 93 -2.10 11.74 2.19
C CYS A 93 -1.56 12.85 1.27
N ASN A 94 -2.18 13.03 0.11
CA ASN A 94 -1.81 14.08 -0.82
C ASN A 94 -2.08 15.49 -0.22
N GLY A 95 -1.49 16.52 -0.82
CA GLY A 95 -1.66 17.90 -0.35
C GLY A 95 -3.08 18.46 -0.46
N GLN A 96 -4.00 17.76 -1.14
CA GLN A 96 -5.39 18.18 -1.32
C GLN A 96 -6.35 17.45 -0.38
N GLY A 97 -5.85 16.56 0.49
CA GLY A 97 -6.71 15.77 1.39
C GLY A 97 -7.61 14.74 0.69
N THR A 98 -7.48 14.59 -0.63
CA THR A 98 -8.40 13.79 -1.46
C THR A 98 -7.97 12.33 -1.62
N GLY A 99 -6.83 11.92 -1.06
CA GLY A 99 -6.41 10.52 -1.10
C GLY A 99 -4.97 10.26 -0.71
N TYR A 100 -4.67 8.99 -0.46
CA TYR A 100 -3.34 8.50 -0.12
C TYR A 100 -2.51 8.18 -1.37
N GLY A 101 -1.21 8.44 -1.29
CA GLY A 101 -0.22 8.02 -2.29
C GLY A 101 0.08 6.52 -2.26
N PRO A 102 1.16 6.07 -2.94
CA PRO A 102 1.57 4.67 -2.93
C PRO A 102 1.92 4.20 -1.52
N CYS A 103 1.76 2.89 -1.28
CA CYS A 103 2.13 2.28 -0.03
C CYS A 103 3.65 2.04 0.02
N ILE A 104 4.38 2.96 0.65
CA ILE A 104 5.85 2.91 0.68
C ILE A 104 6.32 1.91 1.73
N GLY A 105 7.27 1.06 1.34
CA GLY A 105 7.92 0.10 2.25
C GLY A 105 7.14 -1.20 2.47
N GLU A 106 6.01 -1.38 1.78
CA GLU A 106 5.34 -2.68 1.76
C GLU A 106 6.19 -3.74 1.04
N VAL A 107 6.07 -4.98 1.49
CA VAL A 107 6.59 -6.17 0.81
C VAL A 107 5.37 -7.03 0.50
N ARG A 108 5.14 -7.28 -0.79
CA ARG A 108 3.96 -8.00 -1.28
C ARG A 108 4.35 -9.43 -1.65
N PRO A 109 3.37 -10.35 -1.73
CA PRO A 109 3.61 -11.71 -2.17
C PRO A 109 4.24 -11.76 -3.56
N THR A 110 5.27 -12.59 -3.72
CA THR A 110 5.88 -12.94 -5.00
C THR A 110 5.99 -14.45 -5.13
N GLU A 111 6.46 -14.95 -6.26
CA GLU A 111 6.84 -16.36 -6.35
C GLU A 111 8.01 -16.67 -5.41
N ASP A 112 8.04 -17.90 -4.90
CA ASP A 112 9.04 -18.40 -3.97
C ASP A 112 10.45 -18.48 -4.58
N ASP A 113 11.45 -18.02 -3.83
CA ASP A 113 12.86 -18.30 -4.15
C ASP A 113 13.34 -19.54 -3.40
N CYS A 114 13.38 -20.64 -4.15
CA CYS A 114 13.86 -21.96 -3.73
C CYS A 114 15.28 -22.02 -3.14
N HIS A 115 16.08 -20.96 -3.31
CA HIS A 115 17.42 -20.88 -2.77
C HIS A 115 17.48 -20.21 -1.40
N THR A 116 16.33 -19.75 -0.89
CA THR A 116 16.23 -19.09 0.41
C THR A 116 15.27 -19.84 1.32
N GLU A 117 15.44 -19.60 2.62
CA GLU A 117 14.52 -20.08 3.65
C GLU A 117 13.55 -18.95 4.02
N ALA A 118 13.11 -18.16 3.05
CA ALA A 118 12.08 -17.15 3.24
C ALA A 118 10.76 -17.61 2.60
N ASP A 119 9.66 -17.04 3.06
CA ASP A 119 8.32 -17.27 2.54
C ASP A 119 7.95 -16.00 1.75
N GLU A 120 8.26 -16.00 0.44
CA GLU A 120 8.03 -14.88 -0.47
C GLU A 120 6.57 -14.81 -0.93
N ASN A 121 5.91 -15.95 -1.07
CA ASN A 121 4.51 -16.02 -1.49
C ASN A 121 3.53 -15.72 -0.34
N CYS A 122 4.05 -15.70 0.90
CA CYS A 122 3.39 -15.33 2.13
C CYS A 122 2.14 -16.17 2.41
N ASP A 123 2.20 -17.47 2.07
CA ASP A 123 1.18 -18.48 2.35
C ASP A 123 1.38 -19.16 3.72
N GLY A 124 2.45 -18.83 4.44
CA GLY A 124 2.80 -19.37 5.74
C GLY A 124 3.67 -20.62 5.69
N VAL A 125 4.12 -21.01 4.49
CA VAL A 125 5.04 -22.12 4.24
C VAL A 125 6.36 -21.55 3.70
N ASN A 126 7.47 -21.98 4.29
CA ASN A 126 8.78 -21.51 3.87
C ASN A 126 9.20 -22.11 2.52
N ALA A 127 9.77 -21.30 1.63
CA ALA A 127 10.27 -21.70 0.33
C ALA A 127 11.59 -22.50 0.38
N SER A 128 11.70 -23.50 1.27
CA SER A 128 12.64 -24.58 0.98
C SER A 128 11.98 -25.42 -0.11
N CYS A 129 12.16 -25.06 -1.38
CA CYS A 129 11.50 -25.75 -2.49
C CYS A 129 11.70 -27.26 -2.39
N GLY A 130 10.65 -27.92 -1.92
CA GLY A 130 10.78 -29.25 -1.32
C GLY A 130 9.94 -29.48 -0.06
N GLY A 131 8.76 -28.87 0.07
CA GLY A 131 7.70 -29.48 0.88
C GLY A 131 7.26 -30.81 0.23
N ALA A 132 7.81 -31.93 0.70
CA ALA A 132 7.37 -33.33 0.50
C ALA A 132 7.04 -33.89 -0.91
N GLU A 133 6.95 -33.11 -1.98
CA GLU A 133 6.48 -33.57 -3.30
C GLU A 133 7.56 -33.50 -4.40
N HIS A 134 8.63 -32.73 -4.21
CA HIS A 134 9.82 -32.87 -5.05
C HIS A 134 10.70 -34.00 -4.54
N ARG A 135 10.32 -35.24 -4.88
CA ARG A 135 11.31 -36.33 -4.94
C ARG A 135 12.39 -35.90 -5.92
N GLY A 136 13.56 -35.56 -5.39
CA GLY A 136 14.71 -35.18 -6.18
C GLY A 136 14.88 -36.14 -7.36
N SER A 137 15.01 -35.57 -8.56
CA SER A 137 15.35 -36.36 -9.73
C SER A 137 16.80 -36.81 -9.58
N LYS A 138 17.02 -38.10 -9.33
CA LYS A 138 18.37 -38.66 -9.50
C LYS A 138 18.70 -38.59 -10.98
N GLY A 139 19.70 -37.79 -11.35
CA GLY A 139 20.21 -37.77 -12.71
C GLY A 139 20.75 -39.15 -13.07
N VAL A 140 19.95 -39.95 -13.79
CA VAL A 140 20.43 -41.19 -14.42
C VAL A 140 20.84 -40.84 -15.84
N GLY A 141 22.14 -40.92 -16.14
CA GLY A 141 22.72 -40.54 -17.42
C GLY A 141 24.24 -40.68 -17.43
N THR A 142 24.84 -40.43 -18.59
CA THR A 142 26.30 -40.29 -18.77
C THR A 142 26.61 -38.84 -19.15
N ASP A 143 27.88 -38.44 -19.22
CA ASP A 143 28.28 -37.08 -19.66
C ASP A 143 28.01 -36.80 -21.16
N LEU A 144 27.27 -37.67 -21.84
CA LEU A 144 26.89 -37.53 -23.24
C LEU A 144 25.48 -36.93 -23.37
N PRO A 145 25.20 -36.17 -24.45
CA PRO A 145 23.88 -35.61 -24.70
C PRO A 145 22.87 -36.73 -24.97
N GLN A 146 21.86 -36.81 -24.09
CA GLN A 146 20.79 -37.80 -24.17
C GLN A 146 19.45 -37.09 -24.37
N ARG A 147 18.53 -37.72 -25.10
CA ARG A 147 17.16 -37.21 -25.28
C ARG A 147 16.19 -38.02 -24.44
N ALA A 148 15.26 -37.33 -23.78
CA ALA A 148 14.12 -37.97 -23.14
C ALA A 148 13.13 -38.44 -24.21
N THR A 149 12.79 -39.73 -24.21
CA THR A 149 11.89 -40.35 -25.20
C THR A 149 10.57 -40.82 -24.59
N GLY A 150 10.47 -40.86 -23.26
CA GLY A 150 9.23 -41.20 -22.57
C GLY A 150 9.32 -40.96 -21.08
N ILE A 151 8.15 -40.78 -20.46
CA ILE A 151 7.99 -40.67 -19.01
C ILE A 151 7.09 -41.82 -18.57
N ALA A 152 7.58 -42.68 -17.70
CA ALA A 152 6.78 -43.70 -17.03
C ALA A 152 6.55 -43.27 -15.58
N ILE A 153 5.31 -43.39 -15.12
CA ILE A 153 4.91 -43.06 -13.75
C ILE A 153 4.49 -44.37 -13.12
N ASP A 154 5.22 -44.82 -12.11
CA ASP A 154 4.95 -46.08 -11.42
C ASP A 154 4.85 -45.84 -9.92
N ALA A 155 3.84 -46.44 -9.27
CA ALA A 155 3.60 -46.28 -7.84
C ALA A 155 4.51 -47.16 -6.96
N ASP A 156 5.29 -48.08 -7.54
CA ASP A 156 6.16 -49.01 -6.82
C ASP A 156 7.24 -49.68 -7.71
N LEU A 157 8.11 -48.90 -8.39
CA LEU A 157 9.33 -49.49 -8.96
C LEU A 157 10.38 -49.68 -7.87
N GLY A 158 10.15 -50.71 -7.07
CA GLY A 158 11.09 -51.25 -6.12
C GLY A 158 12.49 -51.43 -6.71
N GLY A 159 13.45 -50.80 -6.05
CA GLY A 159 14.88 -50.93 -6.32
C GLY A 159 15.73 -50.62 -5.09
N GLY A 160 15.34 -51.12 -3.91
CA GLY A 160 16.15 -51.12 -2.69
C GLY A 160 15.51 -50.40 -1.50
N ALA A 161 15.56 -51.06 -0.35
CA ALA A 161 14.85 -50.70 0.87
C ALA A 161 15.22 -49.33 1.46
N LEU A 162 14.34 -48.33 1.34
CA LEU A 162 14.04 -47.31 2.35
C LEU A 162 12.59 -46.80 2.14
N SER A 163 11.74 -46.95 3.17
CA SER A 163 10.33 -46.49 3.31
C SER A 163 10.07 -45.00 3.00
N PRO A 164 8.80 -44.49 2.96
CA PRO A 164 7.49 -45.13 3.13
C PRO A 164 6.55 -44.98 1.90
N ALA A 165 5.41 -45.68 1.98
CA ALA A 165 4.30 -45.64 1.04
C ALA A 165 3.83 -44.21 0.74
N GLY A 166 3.68 -43.88 -0.54
CA GLY A 166 3.03 -42.63 -0.97
C GLY A 166 3.64 -41.91 -2.17
N ALA A 167 4.68 -42.45 -2.81
CA ALA A 167 5.32 -41.75 -3.92
C ALA A 167 5.17 -42.48 -5.25
N VAL A 168 4.77 -41.71 -6.25
CA VAL A 168 4.93 -42.08 -7.66
C VAL A 168 6.38 -41.79 -8.08
N ASP A 169 7.09 -42.80 -8.57
CA ASP A 169 8.40 -42.62 -9.16
C ASP A 169 8.25 -42.39 -10.67
N ALA A 170 8.70 -41.22 -11.13
CA ALA A 170 8.72 -40.87 -12.55
C ALA A 170 10.08 -41.25 -13.16
N SER A 171 10.09 -42.26 -14.03
CA SER A 171 11.29 -42.68 -14.76
C SER A 171 11.30 -42.05 -16.16
N VAL A 172 12.40 -41.37 -16.51
CA VAL A 172 12.60 -40.81 -17.84
C VAL A 172 13.43 -41.79 -18.67
N ALA A 173 12.82 -42.38 -19.69
CA ALA A 173 13.55 -43.17 -20.69
C ALA A 173 14.42 -42.22 -21.52
N LYS A 174 15.71 -42.54 -21.63
CA LYS A 174 16.68 -41.76 -22.40
C LYS A 174 17.31 -42.64 -23.47
N SER A 175 17.43 -42.13 -24.68
CA SER A 175 18.20 -42.78 -25.76
C SER A 175 19.35 -41.90 -26.22
N SER A 176 20.45 -42.55 -26.61
CA SER A 176 21.51 -41.92 -27.39
C SER A 176 21.08 -41.90 -28.86
N PRO A 177 21.56 -40.94 -29.68
CA PRO A 177 21.35 -40.97 -31.13
C PRO A 177 21.93 -42.22 -31.78
#